data_AF-A0A352INE0-F1
#
_entry.id   AF-A0A352INE0-F1
#
_cell.length_a   1.000
_cell.length_b   1.000
_cell.length_c   1.000
_cell.angle_alpha   90.00
_cell.angle_beta   90.00
_cell.angle_gamma   90.00
#
_symmetry.space_group_name_H-M   'P 1'
#
loop_
_entity.id
_entity.type
_entity.pdbx_description
1 polymer ?
#
loop_
_entity_poly.entity_id
_entity_poly.type
_entity_poly.pdbx_seq_one_letter_code
_entity_poly.pdbx_strand_id
1 'polypeptide(L)' 'TDHPQNAQLSRAWIDDAHLTNINPPIALEVLNGDWSSLPAIDGAFSANTAHIMAWEEVQAMFRGLAKALPKGAIFCLYGP' A
#
# COMPACT_ATOMS: atom_id res chain seq x y z
N THR A 1 2.34 -2.01 -1.43
CA THR A 1 2.02 -1.43 -2.74
C THR A 1 2.84 -0.17 -2.91
N ASP A 2 2.96 0.37 -4.12
CA ASP A 2 3.60 1.68 -4.36
C ASP A 2 2.99 2.34 -5.60
N HIS A 3 3.26 3.62 -5.81
CA HIS A 3 2.86 4.36 -7.00
C HIS A 3 3.32 3.61 -8.27
N PRO A 4 2.53 3.57 -9.36
CA PRO A 4 2.87 2.79 -10.57
C PRO A 4 4.24 3.11 -11.18
N GLN A 5 4.74 4.33 -11.01
CA GLN A 5 6.08 4.73 -11.49
C GLN A 5 7.22 4.16 -10.63
N ASN A 6 6.94 3.70 -9.40
CA ASN A 6 7.93 3.32 -8.40
C ASN A 6 7.81 1.86 -7.95
N ALA A 7 6.70 1.17 -8.23
CA ALA A 7 6.43 -0.19 -7.75
C ALA A 7 7.59 -1.18 -8.02
N GLN A 8 8.26 -1.05 -9.17
CA GLN A 8 9.40 -1.89 -9.54
C GLN A 8 10.65 -1.69 -8.66
N LEU A 9 10.80 -0.54 -8.01
CA LEU A 9 12.03 -0.19 -7.28
C LEU A 9 12.31 -1.14 -6.12
N SER A 10 11.24 -1.65 -5.48
CA SER A 10 11.38 -2.57 -4.35
C SER A 10 11.84 -3.99 -4.75
N ARG A 11 11.77 -4.34 -6.04
CA ARG A 11 12.01 -5.72 -6.52
C ARG A 11 13.40 -6.22 -6.16
N ALA A 12 14.43 -5.40 -6.37
CA ALA A 12 15.82 -5.82 -6.13
C ALA A 12 16.06 -6.23 -4.67
N TRP A 13 15.48 -5.50 -3.70
CA TRP A 13 15.60 -5.84 -2.28
C TRP A 13 14.76 -7.06 -1.89
N ILE A 14 13.60 -7.26 -2.52
CA ILE A 14 12.79 -8.47 -2.31
C ILE A 14 13.56 -9.71 -2.79
N ASP A 15 14.18 -9.63 -3.96
CA ASP A 15 14.94 -10.74 -4.55
C ASP A 15 16.20 -11.05 -3.71
N ASP A 16 16.91 -10.02 -3.23
CA ASP A 16 18.10 -10.14 -2.37
C ASP A 16 17.78 -10.73 -0.97
N ALA A 17 16.56 -10.51 -0.46
CA ALA A 17 16.16 -11.05 0.84
C ALA A 17 16.06 -12.59 0.86
N HIS A 18 15.94 -13.24 -0.30
CA HIS A 18 15.78 -14.70 -0.44
C HIS A 18 14.62 -15.29 0.40
N LEU A 19 13.58 -14.50 0.62
CA LEU A 19 12.42 -14.87 1.43
C LEU A 19 11.26 -15.35 0.53
N THR A 20 10.68 -16.51 0.85
CA THR A 20 9.58 -17.10 0.07
C THR A 20 8.20 -16.57 0.43
N ASN A 21 8.11 -15.71 1.45
CA ASN A 21 6.86 -15.18 2.01
C ASN A 21 6.62 -13.71 1.66
N ILE A 22 7.37 -13.14 0.70
CA ILE A 22 7.19 -11.77 0.23
C ILE A 22 6.65 -11.83 -1.20
N ASN A 23 5.46 -11.27 -1.40
CA ASN A 23 4.87 -11.16 -2.72
C ASN A 23 5.55 -10.05 -3.55
N PRO A 24 5.51 -10.15 -4.89
CA PRO A 24 5.83 -9.06 -5.79
C PRO A 24 5.16 -7.72 -5.38
N PRO A 25 5.82 -6.58 -5.61
CA PRO A 25 5.18 -5.29 -5.38
C PRO A 25 4.03 -5.08 -6.36
N ILE A 26 2.91 -4.55 -5.84
CA ILE A 26 1.72 -4.21 -6.62
C ILE A 26 1.70 -2.69 -6.82
N ALA A 27 1.59 -2.27 -8.07
CA ALA A 27 1.35 -0.89 -8.45
C ALA A 27 -0.08 -0.49 -8.04
N LEU A 28 -0.21 0.55 -7.23
CA LEU A 28 -1.47 1.12 -6.81
C LEU A 28 -1.36 2.63 -6.90
N GLU A 29 -2.19 3.22 -7.76
CA GLU A 29 -2.37 4.67 -7.68
C GLU A 29 -3.41 5.00 -6.61
N VAL A 30 -3.07 5.84 -5.64
CA VAL A 30 -3.94 6.10 -4.48
C VAL A 30 -5.16 6.92 -4.86
N LEU A 31 -4.99 7.97 -5.67
CA LEU A 31 -6.04 8.95 -5.91
C LEU A 31 -7.16 8.37 -6.79
N ASN A 32 -6.76 7.69 -7.87
CA ASN A 32 -7.67 7.21 -8.92
C ASN A 32 -7.51 5.72 -9.27
N GLY A 33 -6.68 4.98 -8.53
CA GLY A 33 -6.47 3.56 -8.80
C GLY A 33 -7.60 2.67 -8.31
N ASP A 34 -7.61 1.44 -8.83
CA ASP A 34 -8.61 0.44 -8.50
C ASP A 34 -8.19 -0.40 -7.29
N TRP A 35 -8.71 -0.06 -6.12
CA TRP A 35 -8.49 -0.78 -4.87
C TRP A 35 -9.16 -2.16 -4.83
N SER A 36 -10.14 -2.43 -5.70
CA SER A 36 -10.82 -3.73 -5.76
C SER A 36 -10.01 -4.80 -6.48
N SER A 37 -9.00 -4.39 -7.25
CA SER A 37 -8.05 -5.28 -7.91
C SER A 37 -6.97 -5.84 -6.97
N LEU A 38 -6.88 -5.32 -5.75
CA LEU A 38 -5.93 -5.81 -4.75
C LEU A 38 -6.32 -7.23 -4.29
N PRO A 39 -5.34 -8.11 -4.01
CA PRO A 39 -5.63 -9.37 -3.34
C PRO A 39 -6.26 -9.10 -1.97
N ALA A 40 -7.00 -10.09 -1.46
CA ALA A 40 -7.54 -10.01 -0.11
C ALA A 40 -6.41 -9.77 0.90
N ILE A 41 -6.62 -8.80 1.79
CA ILE A 41 -5.67 -8.42 2.83
C ILE A 41 -6.37 -8.42 4.20
N ASP A 42 -5.65 -8.85 5.22
CA ASP A 42 -6.15 -8.89 6.61
C ASP A 42 -5.74 -7.66 7.44
N GLY A 43 -4.87 -6.83 6.87
CA GLY A 43 -4.35 -5.63 7.51
C GLY A 43 -3.55 -4.78 6.54
N ALA A 44 -3.26 -3.54 6.96
CA ALA A 44 -2.45 -2.62 6.18
C ALA A 44 -1.46 -1.87 7.06
N PHE A 45 -0.30 -1.57 6.49
CA PHE A 45 0.74 -0.76 7.11
C PHE A 45 1.20 0.31 6.13
N SER A 46 1.30 1.54 6.61
CA SER A 46 1.84 2.68 5.87
C SER A 46 2.91 3.35 6.72
N ALA A 47 4.10 3.52 6.15
CA ALA A 47 5.27 4.09 6.82
C ALA A 47 5.74 5.34 6.08
N ASN A 48 5.71 6.49 6.76
CA ASN A 48 6.16 7.80 6.31
C ASN A 48 5.49 8.31 5.01
N THR A 49 4.51 7.59 4.46
CA THR A 49 3.86 7.95 3.20
C THR A 49 2.91 9.14 3.38
N ALA A 50 2.10 9.15 4.45
CA ALA A 50 1.11 10.20 4.66
C ALA A 50 1.74 11.61 4.82
N HIS A 51 3.01 11.70 5.18
CA HIS A 51 3.76 12.95 5.34
C HIS A 51 4.11 13.65 4.04
N ILE A 52 4.29 12.88 2.97
CA ILE A 52 4.77 13.36 1.68
C ILE A 52 3.68 13.36 0.62
N MET A 53 2.53 12.76 0.92
CA MET A 53 1.35 12.77 0.06
C MET A 53 0.64 14.12 0.12
N ALA A 54 0.02 14.52 -1.00
CA ALA A 54 -0.95 15.61 -1.00
C ALA A 54 -2.17 15.22 -0.15
N TRP A 55 -2.87 16.23 0.38
CA TRP A 55 -3.95 16.00 1.35
C TRP A 55 -5.10 15.15 0.76
N GLU A 56 -5.46 15.40 -0.48
CA GLU A 56 -6.45 14.65 -1.24
C GLU A 56 -6.08 13.17 -1.39
N GLU A 57 -4.78 12.87 -1.55
CA GLU A 57 -4.27 11.50 -1.64
C GLU A 57 -4.34 10.82 -0.27
N VAL A 58 -4.04 11.53 0.82
CA VAL A 58 -4.21 10.99 2.18
C VAL A 58 -5.67 10.60 2.40
N GLN A 59 -6.61 11.49 2.06
CA GLN A 59 -8.04 11.19 2.16
C GLN A 59 -8.44 10.00 1.25
N ALA A 60 -7.89 9.90 0.05
CA ALA A 60 -8.14 8.80 -0.87
C ALA A 60 -7.60 7.47 -0.33
N MET A 61 -6.41 7.45 0.27
CA MET A 61 -5.83 6.28 0.94
C MET A 61 -6.77 5.73 2.00
N PHE A 62 -7.29 6.58 2.91
CA PHE A 62 -8.22 6.13 3.94
C PHE A 62 -9.54 5.58 3.35
N ARG A 63 -10.08 6.20 2.29
CA ARG A 63 -11.26 5.67 1.58
C ARG A 63 -10.99 4.33 0.91
N GLY A 64 -9.81 4.16 0.34
CA GLY A 64 -9.36 2.91 -0.29
C GLY A 64 -9.21 1.79 0.73
N LEU A 65 -8.52 2.07 1.84
CA LEU A 65 -8.36 1.16 2.98
C LEU A 65 -9.71 0.70 3.53
N ALA A 66 -10.67 1.62 3.69
CA ALA A 66 -12.02 1.29 4.17
C ALA A 66 -12.79 0.35 3.23
N LYS A 67 -12.44 0.31 1.93
CA LYS A 67 -13.03 -0.62 0.95
C LYS A 67 -12.30 -1.97 0.92
N ALA A 68 -10.98 -1.96 1.06
CA ALA A 68 -10.14 -3.14 0.90
C ALA A 68 -10.06 -4.00 2.16
N LEU A 69 -10.13 -3.39 3.35
CA LEU A 69 -9.95 -4.09 4.62
C LEU A 69 -11.26 -4.72 5.13
N PRO A 70 -11.23 -5.96 5.63
CA PRO A 70 -12.37 -6.56 6.30
C PRO A 70 -12.68 -5.84 7.61
N LYS A 71 -13.92 -5.93 8.07
CA LYS A 71 -14.34 -5.34 9.35
C LYS A 71 -13.51 -5.90 10.50
N GLY A 72 -12.88 -5.01 11.27
CA GLY A 72 -12.03 -5.38 12.41
C GLY A 72 -10.55 -5.59 12.07
N ALA A 73 -10.16 -5.44 10.81
CA ALA A 73 -8.76 -5.44 10.40
C ALA A 73 -7.98 -4.27 11.02
N ILE A 74 -6.67 -4.47 11.17
CA ILE A 74 -5.77 -3.46 11.73
C ILE A 74 -5.14 -2.65 10.60
N PHE A 75 -5.20 -1.33 10.76
CA PHE A 75 -4.40 -0.39 9.98
C PHE A 75 -3.38 0.29 10.91
N CYS A 76 -2.10 0.15 10.57
CA CYS A 76 -1.00 0.79 11.28
C CYS A 76 -0.42 1.91 10.40
N LEU A 77 -0.51 3.15 10.87
CA LEU A 77 0.11 4.31 10.25
C LEU A 77 1.31 4.74 11.10
N TYR A 78 2.49 4.76 10.50
CA TYR A 78 3.73 5.18 11.14
C TYR A 78 4.31 6.38 10.40
N GLY A 79 4.72 7.40 11.14
CA GLY A 79 5.42 8.58 10.63
C GLY A 79 5.23 9.79 11.56
N PRO A 80 5.82 10.96 11.24
CA PRO A 80 5.61 12.24 11.92
C PRO A 80 4.15 12.76 12.02
#